data_AF-A0A2Z5WJ23-F1
#
_entry.id   AF-A0A2Z5WJ23-F1
#
_cell.length_a   1.000
_cell.length_b   1.000
_cell.length_c   1.000
_cell.angle_alpha   90.00
_cell.angle_beta   90.00
_cell.angle_gamma   90.00
#
_symmetry.space_group_name_H-M   'P 1'
#
loop_
_entity.id
_entity.type
_entity.pdbx_description
1 polymer ?
#
loop_
_entity_poly.entity_id
_entity_poly.type
_entity_poly.pdbx_seq_one_letter_code
_entity_poly.pdbx_strand_id
1 'polypeptide(L)'
;DVYTTQGRVHAIFGTLDNPLSNGKLCPKGHFGQYFLYDPDRYPGPMKRTNPNKGRNQDPMFVPISWDEALDTVAKRLNGLRANGESHRFGLL
;
A
#
# COMPACT_ATOMS: atom_id res chain seq x y z
N ASP A 1 -0.79 21.36 -4.70
CA ASP A 1 -0.61 21.96 -3.37
C ASP A 1 -1.43 21.23 -2.33
N VAL A 2 -0.81 20.94 -1.19
CA VAL A 2 -1.41 20.21 -0.07
C VAL A 2 -1.42 21.14 1.14
N TYR A 3 -2.61 21.37 1.70
CA TYR A 3 -2.80 22.29 2.81
C TYR A 3 -3.02 21.49 4.09
N THR A 4 -2.33 21.90 5.15
CA THR A 4 -2.35 21.21 6.43
C THR A 4 -2.72 22.15 7.58
N THR A 5 -3.48 21.60 8.53
CA THR A 5 -3.83 22.26 9.80
C THR A 5 -3.45 21.29 10.91
N GLN A 6 -2.57 21.71 11.82
CA GLN A 6 -2.07 20.87 12.91
C GLN A 6 -1.51 19.50 12.43
N GLY A 7 -0.77 19.51 11.32
CA GLY A 7 -0.18 18.30 10.74
C GLY A 7 -1.17 17.36 10.02
N ARG A 8 -2.44 17.73 9.92
CA ARG A 8 -3.45 16.99 9.15
C ARG A 8 -3.75 17.69 7.83
N VAL A 9 -3.79 16.92 6.74
CA VAL A 9 -4.25 17.40 5.43
C VAL A 9 -5.73 17.72 5.50
N HIS A 10 -6.13 18.92 5.06
CA HIS A 10 -7.56 19.31 5.00
C HIS A 10 -8.01 19.73 3.60
N ALA A 11 -7.07 20.04 2.69
CA ALA A 11 -7.38 20.35 1.31
C ALA A 11 -6.23 20.00 0.35
N ILE A 12 -6.60 19.63 -0.87
CA ILE A 12 -5.69 19.33 -1.97
C ILE A 12 -6.16 20.13 -3.19
N PHE A 13 -5.26 20.89 -3.79
CA PHE A 13 -5.48 21.67 -5.01
C PHE A 13 -4.39 21.43 -6.04
N GLY A 14 -4.65 21.75 -7.30
CA GLY A 14 -3.62 21.74 -8.33
C GLY A 14 -2.60 22.84 -8.06
N THR A 15 -1.36 22.64 -8.47
CA THR A 15 -0.33 23.69 -8.42
C THR A 15 -0.34 24.50 -9.71
N LEU A 16 -0.18 25.82 -9.60
CA LEU A 16 -0.11 26.72 -10.76
C LEU A 16 1.17 26.50 -11.59
N ASP A 17 2.21 25.95 -10.97
CA ASP A 17 3.49 25.65 -11.64
C ASP A 17 3.39 24.44 -12.59
N ASN A 18 2.25 23.73 -12.59
CA ASN A 18 2.04 22.63 -13.51
C ASN A 18 1.64 23.16 -14.89
N PRO A 19 2.48 22.97 -15.94
CA PRO A 19 2.25 23.56 -17.26
C PRO A 19 1.07 22.94 -18.02
N LEU A 20 0.60 21.76 -17.60
CA LEU A 20 -0.51 21.05 -18.24
C LEU A 20 -1.85 21.41 -17.61
N SER A 21 -1.92 21.38 -16.27
CA SER A 21 -3.18 21.57 -15.55
C SER A 21 -3.37 22.99 -15.00
N ASN A 22 -2.33 23.81 -14.92
CA ASN A 22 -2.38 25.22 -14.50
C ASN A 22 -3.23 25.44 -13.24
N GLY A 23 -2.95 24.67 -12.18
CA GLY A 23 -3.68 24.74 -10.90
C GLY A 23 -5.01 24.00 -10.85
N LYS A 24 -5.46 23.38 -11.95
CA LYS A 24 -6.72 22.61 -11.98
C LYS A 24 -6.51 21.16 -11.57
N LEU A 25 -7.53 20.59 -10.96
CA LEU A 25 -7.67 19.16 -10.70
C LEU A 25 -9.06 18.71 -11.17
N CYS A 26 -9.17 17.45 -11.60
CA CYS A 26 -10.47 16.83 -11.72
C CYS A 26 -11.06 16.58 -10.31
N PRO A 27 -12.38 16.34 -10.19
CA PRO A 27 -13.02 16.14 -8.89
C PRO A 27 -12.33 15.08 -8.01
N LYS A 28 -11.82 14.00 -8.62
CA LYS A 28 -11.12 12.91 -7.93
C LYS A 28 -9.88 13.36 -7.17
N GLY A 29 -9.13 14.34 -7.69
CA GLY A 29 -7.88 14.79 -7.07
C GLY A 29 -8.12 15.43 -5.69
N HIS A 30 -9.23 16.15 -5.53
CA HIS A 30 -9.60 16.77 -4.26
C HIS A 30 -9.93 15.75 -3.17
N PHE A 31 -10.35 14.55 -3.55
CA PHE A 31 -10.69 13.47 -2.63
C PHE A 31 -9.49 12.67 -2.12
N GLY A 32 -8.25 13.04 -2.46
CA GLY A 32 -7.04 12.34 -1.99
C GLY A 32 -6.95 12.14 -0.47
N GLN A 33 -7.51 13.09 0.31
CA GLN A 33 -7.56 12.99 1.77
C GLN A 33 -8.43 11.83 2.28
N TYR A 34 -9.43 11.39 1.52
CA TYR A 34 -10.29 10.27 1.90
C TYR A 34 -9.52 8.96 1.91
N PHE A 35 -8.60 8.74 0.96
CA PHE A 35 -7.73 7.57 0.97
C PHE A 35 -6.68 7.63 2.09
N LEU A 36 -6.17 8.83 2.40
CA LEU A 36 -5.18 9.02 3.46
C LEU A 36 -5.73 8.68 4.84
N TYR A 37 -6.98 9.09 5.10
CA TYR A 37 -7.68 8.95 6.38
C TYR A 37 -8.84 7.94 6.36
N ASP A 38 -8.81 7.00 5.42
CA ASP A 38 -9.78 5.92 5.36
C ASP A 38 -9.73 5.13 6.69
N PRO A 39 -10.85 4.98 7.41
CA PRO A 39 -10.89 4.25 8.67
C PRO A 39 -10.53 2.76 8.53
N ASP A 40 -10.69 2.19 7.33
CA ASP A 40 -10.41 0.78 7.04
C ASP A 40 -9.00 0.56 6.48
N ARG A 41 -8.17 1.61 6.39
CA ARG A 41 -6.80 1.52 5.90
C ARG A 41 -5.97 0.60 6.80
N TYR A 42 -5.25 -0.33 6.18
CA TYR A 42 -4.32 -1.19 6.91
C TYR A 42 -3.24 -0.35 7.62
N PRO A 43 -3.07 -0.52 8.95
CA PRO A 43 -2.13 0.29 9.72
C PRO A 43 -0.67 -0.14 9.53
N GLY A 44 -0.43 -1.33 8.95
CA GLY A 44 0.90 -1.87 8.75
C GLY A 44 0.91 -3.30 8.19
N PRO A 45 2.07 -3.96 8.21
CA PRO A 45 2.23 -5.33 7.73
C PRO A 45 1.39 -6.33 8.52
N MET A 46 0.86 -7.34 7.82
CA MET A 46 0.05 -8.39 8.42
C MET A 46 0.38 -9.76 7.84
N LYS A 47 0.13 -10.81 8.61
CA LYS A 47 0.37 -12.20 8.24
C LYS A 47 -0.90 -13.03 8.38
N ARG A 48 -1.26 -13.73 7.29
CA ARG A 48 -2.34 -14.71 7.28
C ARG A 48 -1.97 -15.89 8.19
N THR A 49 -2.87 -16.31 9.06
CA THR A 49 -2.68 -17.47 9.94
C THR A 49 -3.44 -18.71 9.48
N ASN A 50 -4.57 -18.55 8.77
CA ASN A 50 -5.26 -19.68 8.15
C ASN A 50 -4.45 -20.18 6.94
N PRO A 51 -3.97 -21.45 6.89
CA PRO A 51 -3.18 -21.96 5.78
C PRO A 51 -3.94 -22.03 4.45
N ASN A 52 -5.27 -22.18 4.48
CA ASN A 52 -6.11 -22.30 3.31
C ASN A 52 -6.33 -20.93 2.63
N LYS A 53 -6.47 -20.94 1.30
CA LYS A 53 -6.73 -19.74 0.48
C LYS A 53 -7.99 -19.97 -0.34
N GLY A 54 -8.84 -18.96 -0.47
CA GLY A 54 -10.04 -19.01 -1.28
C GLY A 54 -11.01 -17.88 -0.94
N ARG A 55 -12.01 -17.66 -1.80
CA ARG A 55 -13.02 -16.59 -1.61
C ARG A 55 -13.83 -16.72 -0.31
N ASN A 56 -13.99 -17.97 0.15
CA ASN A 56 -14.75 -18.34 1.35
C ASN A 56 -13.82 -18.77 2.51
N GLN A 57 -12.54 -18.45 2.43
CA GLN A 57 -11.57 -18.75 3.48
C GLN A 57 -11.19 -17.45 4.18
N ASP A 58 -11.51 -17.33 5.47
CA ASP A 58 -11.04 -16.21 6.26
C ASP A 58 -9.51 -16.32 6.43
N PRO A 59 -8.72 -15.33 5.99
CA PRO A 59 -7.26 -15.36 6.15
C PRO A 59 -6.81 -15.27 7.63
N MET A 60 -7.64 -14.80 8.56
CA MET A 60 -7.29 -14.63 9.96
C MET A 60 -5.96 -13.86 10.10
N PHE A 61 -5.91 -12.66 9.51
CA PHE A 61 -4.72 -11.82 9.52
C PHE A 61 -4.38 -11.37 10.95
N VAL A 62 -3.09 -11.40 11.26
CA VAL A 62 -2.53 -10.82 12.50
C VAL A 62 -1.47 -9.78 12.15
N PRO A 63 -1.35 -8.68 12.93
CA PRO A 63 -0.30 -7.69 12.72
C PRO A 63 1.09 -8.28 13.00
N ILE A 64 2.08 -7.89 12.20
CA ILE A 64 3.49 -8.28 12.36
C ILE A 64 4.40 -7.06 12.15
N SER A 65 5.68 -7.16 12.53
CA SER A 65 6.64 -6.09 12.28
C SER A 65 7.03 -6.00 10.80
N TRP A 66 7.58 -4.85 10.40
CA TRP A 66 8.20 -4.68 9.08
C TRP A 66 9.34 -5.66 8.86
N ASP A 67 10.20 -5.88 9.86
CA ASP A 67 11.31 -6.83 9.77
C ASP A 67 10.81 -8.25 9.53
N GLU A 68 9.79 -8.72 10.27
CA GLU A 68 9.23 -10.06 10.06
C GLU A 68 8.62 -10.20 8.65
N ALA A 69 7.91 -9.17 8.18
CA ALA A 69 7.25 -9.19 6.88
C ALA A 69 8.27 -9.28 5.74
N LEU A 70 9.28 -8.41 5.77
CA LEU A 70 10.34 -8.35 4.77
C LEU A 70 11.20 -9.62 4.81
N ASP A 71 11.57 -10.11 6.00
CA ASP A 71 12.31 -11.37 6.15
C ASP A 71 11.54 -12.56 5.59
N THR A 72 10.22 -12.61 5.83
CA THR A 72 9.37 -13.70 5.33
C THR A 72 9.37 -13.74 3.80
N VAL A 73 9.28 -12.58 3.15
CA VAL A 73 9.32 -12.48 1.69
C VAL A 73 10.73 -12.77 1.17
N ALA A 74 11.77 -12.16 1.76
CA ALA A 74 13.15 -12.33 1.37
C ALA A 74 13.60 -13.80 1.45
N LYS A 75 13.25 -14.53 2.52
CA LYS A 75 13.53 -15.97 2.66
C LYS A 75 12.98 -16.79 1.50
N ARG A 76 11.75 -16.50 1.05
CA ARG A 76 11.14 -17.18 -0.09
C ARG A 76 11.83 -16.85 -1.42
N LEU A 77 12.12 -15.57 -1.66
CA LEU A 77 12.80 -15.13 -2.88
C LEU A 77 14.23 -15.70 -2.97
N ASN A 78 14.98 -15.67 -1.87
CA ASN A 78 16.32 -16.26 -1.81
C ASN A 78 16.28 -17.78 -2.00
N GLY A 79 15.24 -18.46 -1.51
CA GLY A 79 15.02 -19.88 -1.77
C GLY A 79 14.86 -20.18 -3.27
N LEU A 80 14.04 -19.40 -3.98
CA LEU A 80 13.90 -19.55 -5.44
C LEU A 80 15.24 -19.34 -6.16
N ARG A 81 16.02 -18.32 -5.75
CA ARG A 81 17.33 -18.04 -6.33
C ARG A 81 18.33 -19.18 -6.09
N ALA A 82 18.42 -19.70 -4.87
CA ALA A 82 19.31 -20.80 -4.52
C ALA A 82 19.00 -22.07 -5.33
N ASN A 83 17.73 -22.27 -5.68
CA ASN A 83 17.27 -23.43 -6.45
C ASN A 83 17.36 -23.22 -7.98
N GLY A 84 17.82 -22.07 -8.47
CA GLY A 84 17.81 -21.75 -9.90
C GLY A 84 16.41 -21.48 -10.48
N GLU A 85 15.42 -21.25 -9.62
CA GLU A 85 14.00 -21.12 -9.96
C GLU A 85 13.49 -19.68 -9.90
N SER A 86 14.37 -18.68 -9.99
CA SER A 86 14.00 -17.26 -9.89
C SER A 86 12.90 -16.85 -10.88
N HIS A 87 12.82 -17.50 -12.03
CA HIS A 87 11.80 -17.28 -13.07
C HIS A 87 10.37 -17.61 -12.61
N ARG A 88 10.19 -18.31 -11.48
CA ARG A 88 8.88 -18.60 -10.89
C ARG A 88 8.30 -17.41 -10.09
N PHE A 89 9.08 -16.37 -9.83
CA PHE A 89 8.59 -15.15 -9.23
C PHE A 89 7.88 -14.28 -10.27
N GLY A 90 6.67 -13.83 -9.95
CA GLY A 90 5.90 -12.88 -10.76
C GLY A 90 5.65 -11.59 -9.99
N LEU A 91 5.89 -10.46 -10.67
CA LEU A 91 5.38 -9.16 -10.27
C LEU A 91 4.18 -8.85 -11.17
N LEU A 92 3.00 -8.71 -10.56
CA LEU A 92 1.73 -8.42 -11.23
C LEU A 92 1.39 -6.94 -11.15
#